data_AF-A0A7S4KT45-F1
#
_entry.id   AF-A0A7S4KT45-F1
#
_cell.length_a   1.000
_cell.length_b   1.000
_cell.length_c   1.000
_cell.angle_alpha   90.00
_cell.angle_beta   90.00
_cell.angle_gamma   90.00
#
_symmetry.space_group_name_H-M   'P 1'
#
loop_
_entity.id
_entity.type
_entity.pdbx_description
1 polymer ?
#
loop_
_entity_poly.entity_id
_entity_poly.type
_entity_poly.pdbx_seq_one_letter_code
_entity_poly.pdbx_strand_id
1 'polypeptide(L)'
;LLSRFLSLLHLPSSFLSLSAFLSPLFAILSSLTLFSLTTFTSSLSCGVLSVFFLLLSPTFFSHSLPGSFTNTPLSLFLTLLTLSLWVSSLKSYRFSTVLLCSLSYLSLSLSS
;
A
#
# COMPACT_ATOMS: atom_id res chain seq x y z
N LEU A 1 15.12 6.85 17.01
CA LEU A 1 14.19 5.71 17.13
C LEU A 1 14.24 4.81 15.90
N LEU A 2 14.07 5.36 14.69
CA LEU A 2 14.21 4.62 13.42
C LEU A 2 15.59 3.95 13.26
N SER A 3 16.67 4.63 13.63
CA SER A 3 18.05 4.09 13.60
C SER A 3 18.28 2.87 14.50
N ARG A 4 17.58 2.77 15.64
CA ARG A 4 17.66 1.62 16.55
C ARG A 4 16.89 0.42 16.01
N PHE A 5 15.74 0.66 15.37
CA PHE A 5 14.96 -0.39 14.71
C PHE A 5 15.70 -0.98 13.50
N LEU A 6 16.39 -0.14 12.72
CA LEU A 6 17.18 -0.59 11.57
C LEU A 6 18.42 -1.39 11.96
N SER A 7 19.10 -0.99 13.03
CA SER A 7 20.24 -1.72 13.58
C SER A 7 19.87 -3.11 14.12
N LEU A 8 18.62 -3.32 14.55
CA LEU A 8 18.11 -4.61 15.00
C LEU A 8 17.77 -5.57 13.83
N LEU A 9 17.54 -5.01 12.63
CA LEU A 9 17.14 -5.76 11.43
C LEU A 9 18.27 -5.97 10.42
N HIS A 10 19.53 -5.62 10.74
CA HIS A 10 20.68 -5.65 9.81
C HIS A 10 20.42 -4.92 8.48
N LEU A 11 19.55 -3.91 8.47
CA LEU A 11 19.26 -3.13 7.27
C LEU A 11 20.24 -1.96 7.14
N PRO A 12 20.71 -1.64 5.91
CA PRO A 12 21.64 -0.54 5.69
C PRO A 12 21.01 0.78 6.14
N SER A 13 21.72 1.49 7.03
CA SER A 13 21.25 2.68 7.76
C SER A 13 21.28 3.98 6.95
N SER A 14 21.70 3.92 5.68
CA SER A 14 21.64 5.09 4.81
C SER A 14 20.20 5.32 4.34
N PHE A 15 19.74 6.56 4.43
CA PHE A 15 18.36 6.96 4.07
C PHE A 15 18.01 6.57 2.61
N LEU A 16 19.00 6.61 1.72
CA LEU A 16 18.92 6.15 0.33
C LEU A 16 18.57 4.66 0.20
N SER A 17 19.29 3.79 0.91
CA SER A 17 19.04 2.34 0.84
C SER A 17 17.73 1.94 1.50
N LEU A 18 17.31 2.70 2.52
CA LEU A 18 16.05 2.47 3.20
C LEU A 18 14.86 2.77 2.28
N SER A 19 14.85 3.91 1.60
CA SER A 19 13.82 4.24 0.60
C SER A 19 13.81 3.23 -0.56
N ALA A 20 14.99 2.79 -1.00
CA ALA A 20 15.11 1.76 -2.04
C ALA A 20 14.50 0.41 -1.64
N PHE A 21 14.49 0.07 -0.35
CA PHE A 21 13.86 -1.15 0.16
C PHE A 21 12.37 -0.97 0.51
N LEU A 22 11.97 0.21 1.00
CA LEU A 22 10.58 0.51 1.33
C LEU A 22 9.68 0.56 0.09
N SER A 23 10.19 1.07 -1.04
CA SER A 23 9.44 1.18 -2.29
C SER A 23 8.86 -0.16 -2.78
N PRO A 24 9.66 -1.24 -2.97
CA PRO A 24 9.12 -2.55 -3.37
C PRO A 24 8.25 -3.20 -2.29
N LEU A 25 8.47 -2.91 -1.00
CA LEU A 25 7.59 -3.39 0.07
C LEU A 25 6.18 -2.81 -0.08
N PHE A 26 6.05 -1.49 -0.25
CA PHE A 26 4.74 -0.86 -0.45
C PHE A 26 4.07 -1.29 -1.75
N ALA A 27 4.86 -1.59 -2.79
CA ALA A 27 4.35 -2.16 -4.03
C ALA A 27 3.69 -3.55 -3.80
N ILE A 28 4.35 -4.44 -3.07
CA ILE A 28 3.80 -5.76 -2.74
C ILE A 28 2.53 -5.62 -1.89
N LEU A 29 2.57 -4.78 -0.85
CA LEU A 29 1.40 -4.52 -0.01
C LEU A 29 0.22 -3.97 -0.82
N SER A 30 0.48 -3.07 -1.78
CA SER A 30 -0.54 -2.52 -2.68
C SER A 30 -1.18 -3.59 -3.56
N SER A 31 -0.38 -4.51 -4.09
CA SER A 31 -0.90 -5.63 -4.88
C SER A 31 -1.81 -6.54 -4.04
N LEU A 32 -1.45 -6.76 -2.78
CA LEU A 32 -2.21 -7.61 -1.87
C LEU A 32 -3.52 -6.95 -1.40
N THR A 33 -3.51 -5.62 -1.16
CA THR A 33 -4.76 -4.88 -0.84
C THR A 33 -5.68 -4.81 -2.05
N LEU A 34 -5.15 -4.60 -3.25
CA LEU A 34 -5.94 -4.60 -4.48
C LEU A 34 -6.61 -5.96 -4.71
N PHE A 35 -5.87 -7.06 -4.49
CA PHE A 35 -6.42 -8.41 -4.57
C PHE A 35 -7.59 -8.60 -3.60
N SER A 36 -7.40 -8.24 -2.33
CA SER A 36 -8.45 -8.35 -1.31
C SER A 36 -9.69 -7.51 -1.67
N LEU A 37 -9.49 -6.28 -2.16
CA LEU A 37 -10.56 -5.39 -2.59
C LEU A 37 -11.38 -5.98 -3.77
N THR A 38 -10.70 -6.51 -4.78
CA THR A 38 -11.36 -7.04 -5.99
C THR A 38 -12.03 -8.38 -5.74
N THR A 39 -11.41 -9.26 -4.96
CA THR A 39 -12.04 -10.54 -4.56
C THR A 39 -13.28 -10.33 -3.69
N PHE A 40 -13.36 -9.23 -2.94
CA PHE A 40 -14.55 -8.89 -2.17
C PHE A 40 -15.70 -8.34 -3.03
N THR A 41 -15.40 -7.76 -4.19
CA THR A 41 -16.38 -7.11 -5.07
C THR A 41 -16.85 -8.04 -6.18
N SER A 42 -15.98 -8.93 -6.66
CA SER A 42 -16.21 -9.80 -7.80
C SER A 42 -15.73 -11.23 -7.50
N SER A 43 -15.23 -11.94 -8.51
CA SER A 43 -14.70 -13.30 -8.38
C SER A 43 -13.19 -13.31 -8.13
N LEU A 44 -12.69 -14.46 -7.67
CA LEU A 44 -11.27 -14.67 -7.41
C LEU A 44 -10.41 -14.46 -8.67
N SER A 45 -10.91 -14.90 -9.84
CA SER A 45 -10.23 -14.70 -11.13
C SER A 45 -10.08 -13.23 -11.49
N CYS A 46 -11.10 -12.40 -11.25
CA CYS A 46 -11.00 -10.95 -11.44
C CYS A 46 -9.96 -10.33 -10.50
N GLY A 47 -9.81 -10.86 -9.29
CA GLY A 47 -8.80 -10.41 -8.34
C GLY A 47 -7.37 -10.62 -8.83
N VAL A 48 -7.06 -11.84 -9.30
CA VAL A 48 -5.73 -12.14 -9.88
C VAL A 48 -5.46 -11.29 -11.12
N LEU A 49 -6.46 -11.11 -11.98
CA LEU A 49 -6.35 -10.30 -13.19
C LEU A 49 -6.06 -8.81 -12.87
N SER A 50 -6.71 -8.27 -11.83
CA SER A 50 -6.50 -6.89 -11.37
C SER A 50 -5.07 -6.66 -10.89
N VAL A 51 -4.54 -7.59 -10.08
CA VAL A 51 -3.14 -7.55 -9.63
C VAL A 51 -2.17 -7.62 -10.79
N PHE A 52 -2.44 -8.50 -11.77
CA PHE A 52 -1.62 -8.61 -12.96
C PHE A 52 -1.57 -7.29 -13.74
N PHE A 53 -2.72 -6.61 -13.93
CA PHE A 53 -2.76 -5.32 -14.61
C PHE A 53 -2.08 -4.19 -13.83
N LEU A 54 -2.18 -4.18 -12.50
CA LEU A 54 -1.46 -3.21 -11.68
C LEU A 54 0.06 -3.34 -11.87
N LEU A 55 0.58 -4.57 -11.79
CA LEU A 55 2.01 -4.87 -11.95
C LEU A 55 2.53 -4.55 -13.36
N LEU A 56 1.70 -4.72 -14.38
CA LEU A 56 2.05 -4.41 -15.77
C LEU A 56 2.02 -2.90 -16.06
N SER A 57 1.33 -2.10 -15.24
CA SER A 57 1.15 -0.69 -15.52
C SER A 57 2.49 0.08 -15.42
N PRO A 58 2.88 0.82 -16.49
CA PRO A 58 4.18 1.49 -16.54
C PRO A 58 4.29 2.61 -15.49
N THR A 59 3.16 3.20 -15.11
CA THR A 59 3.05 4.22 -14.06
C THR A 59 3.36 3.67 -12.67
N PHE A 60 2.93 2.45 -12.36
CA PHE A 60 3.27 1.81 -11.09
C PHE A 60 4.76 1.47 -11.03
N PHE A 61 5.33 0.99 -12.14
CA PHE A 61 6.75 0.65 -12.20
C PHE A 61 7.64 1.89 -12.07
N SER A 62 7.38 2.96 -12.81
CA SER A 62 8.23 4.17 -12.82
C SER A 62 8.40 4.82 -11.45
N HIS A 63 7.37 4.72 -10.61
CA HIS A 63 7.32 5.32 -9.29
C HIS A 63 7.77 4.40 -8.15
N SER A 64 7.98 3.10 -8.44
CA SER A 64 8.40 2.11 -7.45
C SER A 64 9.88 1.69 -7.59
N LEU A 65 10.65 2.32 -8.49
CA LEU A 65 12.08 2.01 -8.66
C LEU A 65 12.92 2.34 -7.40
N PRO A 66 13.91 1.50 -7.08
CA PRO A 66 14.83 1.76 -5.98
C PRO A 66 15.64 3.04 -6.27
N GLY A 67 15.59 3.99 -5.33
CA GLY A 67 16.28 5.29 -5.43
C GLY A 67 15.37 6.48 -5.73
N SER A 68 14.09 6.27 -6.01
CA SER A 68 13.12 7.38 -6.10
C SER A 68 12.68 7.83 -4.71
N PHE A 69 13.08 9.03 -4.28
CA PHE A 69 12.62 9.68 -3.04
C PHE A 69 11.21 10.26 -3.17
N THR A 70 10.26 9.47 -3.65
CA THR A 70 8.88 9.93 -3.81
C THR A 70 7.96 9.15 -2.87
N ASN A 71 6.97 9.83 -2.31
CA ASN A 71 5.94 9.20 -1.47
C ASN A 71 4.84 8.53 -2.31
N THR A 72 5.03 8.43 -3.62
CA THR A 72 4.04 7.89 -4.56
C THR A 72 3.66 6.42 -4.30
N PRO A 73 4.57 5.45 -4.04
CA PRO A 73 4.18 4.08 -3.74
C PRO A 73 3.43 3.97 -2.41
N LEU A 74 3.79 4.81 -1.44
CA LEU A 74 3.09 4.91 -0.15
C LEU A 74 1.67 5.45 -0.37
N SER A 75 1.51 6.57 -1.07
CA SER A 75 0.19 7.17 -1.35
C SER A 75 -0.74 6.21 -2.10
N LEU A 76 -0.22 5.45 -3.06
CA LEU A 76 -0.98 4.44 -3.79
C LEU A 76 -1.44 3.29 -2.88
N PHE A 77 -0.54 2.80 -2.01
CA PHE A 77 -0.90 1.80 -1.00
C PHE A 77 -2.02 2.28 -0.08
N LEU A 78 -1.89 3.49 0.48
CA LEU A 78 -2.90 4.04 1.38
C LEU A 78 -4.24 4.24 0.69
N THR A 79 -4.23 4.70 -0.56
CA THR A 79 -5.46 4.89 -1.34
C THR A 79 -6.21 3.56 -1.53
N LEU A 80 -5.50 2.49 -1.90
CA LEU A 80 -6.08 1.15 -2.04
C LEU A 80 -6.57 0.59 -0.70
N LEU A 81 -5.81 0.83 0.37
CA LEU A 81 -6.18 0.41 1.72
C LEU A 81 -7.46 1.12 2.20
N THR A 82 -7.57 2.44 2.02
CA THR A 82 -8.77 3.21 2.35
C THR A 82 -9.98 2.70 1.57
N LEU A 83 -9.85 2.44 0.26
CA LEU A 83 -10.93 1.87 -0.54
C LEU A 83 -11.34 0.47 -0.04
N SER A 84 -10.38 -0.39 0.30
CA SER A 84 -10.68 -1.74 0.81
C SER A 84 -11.46 -1.68 2.14
N LEU A 85 -11.06 -0.79 3.05
CA LEU A 85 -11.72 -0.62 4.35
C LEU A 85 -13.07 0.05 4.20
N TRP A 86 -13.19 1.02 3.28
CA TRP A 86 -14.45 1.67 2.98
C TRP A 86 -15.49 0.66 2.48
N VAL A 87 -15.17 -0.14 1.45
CA VAL A 87 -16.08 -1.19 0.95
C VAL A 87 -16.38 -2.23 2.04
N SER A 88 -15.38 -2.60 2.84
CA SER A 88 -15.56 -3.52 3.97
C SER A 88 -16.48 -2.96 5.05
N SER A 89 -16.42 -1.64 5.31
CA SER A 89 -17.26 -0.95 6.29
C SER A 89 -18.73 -0.90 5.86
N LEU A 90 -18.99 -0.69 4.57
CA LEU A 90 -20.34 -0.67 4.01
C LEU A 90 -21.04 -2.02 4.13
N LYS A 91 -20.31 -3.13 4.00
CA LYS A 91 -20.89 -4.49 4.10
C LYS A 91 -20.96 -5.02 5.53
N SER A 92 -19.97 -4.70 6.38
CA SER A 92 -19.89 -5.24 7.74
C SER A 92 -20.59 -4.39 8.79
N TYR A 93 -20.84 -3.10 8.51
CA TYR A 93 -21.40 -2.11 9.44
C TYR A 93 -20.70 -2.05 10.82
N ARG A 94 -19.41 -2.41 10.85
CA ARG A 94 -18.61 -2.41 12.09
C ARG A 94 -18.01 -1.04 12.33
N PHE A 95 -18.17 -0.53 13.56
CA PHE A 95 -17.55 0.75 13.94
C PHE A 95 -16.02 0.72 13.85
N SER A 96 -15.40 -0.42 14.19
CA SER A 96 -13.94 -0.57 14.12
C SER A 96 -13.38 -0.43 12.71
N THR A 97 -14.07 -0.92 11.67
CA THR A 97 -13.63 -0.77 10.29
C THR A 97 -13.82 0.66 9.78
N VAL A 98 -14.85 1.36 10.24
CA VAL A 98 -15.04 2.80 9.95
C VAL A 98 -13.93 3.64 10.58
N LEU A 99 -13.55 3.37 11.83
CA LEU A 99 -12.41 4.04 12.48
C LEU A 99 -11.09 3.79 11.76
N LEU A 100 -10.84 2.53 11.35
CA LEU A 100 -9.64 2.20 10.56
C LEU A 100 -9.67 2.90 9.19
N CYS A 101 -10.85 3.02 8.57
CA CYS A 101 -11.03 3.74 7.31
C CYS A 101 -10.71 5.23 7.46
N SER A 102 -11.24 5.90 8.48
CA SER A 102 -10.96 7.32 8.71
C SER A 102 -9.50 7.58 9.05
N LEU A 103 -8.86 6.70 9.83
CA LEU A 103 -7.44 6.79 10.15
C LEU A 103 -6.56 6.59 8.91
N SER A 104 -6.92 5.64 8.04
CA SER A 104 -6.22 5.43 6.78
C SER A 104 -6.33 6.64 5.84
N TYR A 105 -7.52 7.26 5.79
CA TYR A 105 -7.77 8.46 4.99
C TYR A 105 -6.98 9.67 5.53
N LEU A 106 -6.92 9.84 6.85
CA LEU A 106 -6.09 10.88 7.47
C LEU A 106 -4.61 10.67 7.13
N SER A 107 -4.13 9.43 7.22
CA SER A 107 -2.75 9.09 6.88
C SER A 107 -2.45 9.37 5.39
N LEU A 108 -3.42 9.14 4.50
CA LEU A 108 -3.31 9.46 3.08
C LEU A 108 -3.19 10.98 2.87
N SER A 109 -4.06 11.77 3.52
CA SER A 109 -4.03 13.23 3.47
C SER A 109 -2.74 13.83 4.04
N LEU A 110 -2.07 13.13 4.96
CA LEU A 110 -0.78 13.56 5.50
C LEU A 110 0.40 13.23 4.56
N SER A 111 0.19 12.29 3.63
CA SER A 111 1.23 11.79 2.72
C SER A 111 1.35 12.58 1.41
N SER A 112 0.33 13.38 1.08
CA SER A 112 0.29 14.34 -0.04
C SER A 112 1.02 15.63 0.30
#